data_AF-A0A2N6FWN7-F1
#
_entry.id   AF-A0A2N6FWN7-F1
#
_cell.length_a   1.000
_cell.length_b   1.000
_cell.length_c   1.000
_cell.angle_alpha   90.00
_cell.angle_beta   90.00
_cell.angle_gamma   90.00
#
_symmetry.space_group_name_H-M   'P 1'
#
loop_
_entity.id
_entity.type
_entity.pdbx_description
1 polymer ?
#
loop_
_entity_poly.entity_id
_entity_poly.type
_entity_poly.pdbx_seq_one_letter_code
_entity_poly.pdbx_strand_id
1 'polypeptide(L)'
;MSRAQRWVYHACRLLLGGAFLYAGVVKAQDVQTFAGGVAAYQLLPFNLNYLVAAALPWMEILAGGLLVVNRHVRAAALVATALTGLFIAVLASVIARGLEIDCGCFAAADPTSPWQALVRDFLLLVAAHMVFHLRGIDPQRETS
;
A
#
# COMPACT_ATOMS: atom_id res chain seq x y z
N MET A 1 -25.60 -5.84 6.49
CA MET A 1 -24.93 -4.54 6.79
C MET A 1 -25.94 -3.44 7.03
N SER A 2 -25.77 -2.62 8.08
CA SER A 2 -26.54 -1.37 8.27
C SER A 2 -26.25 -0.37 7.13
N ARG A 3 -27.10 0.65 6.95
CA ARG A 3 -26.85 1.70 5.93
C ARG A 3 -25.48 2.34 6.13
N ALA A 4 -25.13 2.70 7.37
CA ALA A 4 -23.83 3.28 7.72
C ALA A 4 -22.64 2.35 7.36
N GLN A 5 -22.73 1.05 7.68
CA GLN A 5 -21.67 0.08 7.35
C GLN A 5 -21.38 -0.02 5.85
N ARG A 6 -22.41 0.09 5.00
CA ARG A 6 -22.23 0.07 3.54
C ARG A 6 -21.47 1.29 3.05
N TRP A 7 -21.82 2.48 3.54
CA TRP A 7 -21.10 3.71 3.21
C TRP A 7 -19.64 3.64 3.64
N VAL A 8 -19.37 3.21 4.88
CA VAL A 8 -18.01 3.03 5.40
C VAL A 8 -17.22 2.05 4.54
N TYR A 9 -17.79 0.89 4.22
CA TYR A 9 -17.14 -0.11 3.37
C TYR A 9 -16.75 0.47 2.00
N HIS A 10 -17.68 1.15 1.31
CA HIS A 10 -17.39 1.70 -0.01
C HIS A 10 -16.35 2.82 0.04
N ALA A 11 -16.40 3.68 1.06
CA ALA A 11 -15.42 4.74 1.28
C ALA A 11 -14.03 4.16 1.53
N CYS A 12 -13.88 3.27 2.52
CA CYS A 12 -12.59 2.64 2.84
C CYS A 12 -12.02 1.87 1.64
N ARG A 13 -12.86 1.16 0.89
CA ARG A 13 -12.45 0.41 -0.31
C ARG A 13 -11.93 1.34 -1.41
N LEU A 14 -12.64 2.42 -1.70
CA LEU A 14 -12.24 3.37 -2.75
C LEU A 14 -10.99 4.16 -2.33
N LEU A 15 -10.89 4.57 -1.08
CA LEU A 15 -9.70 5.24 -0.54
C LEU A 15 -8.48 4.34 -0.60
N LEU A 16 -8.59 3.10 -0.12
CA LEU A 16 -7.50 2.13 -0.15
C LEU A 16 -7.09 1.78 -1.59
N GLY A 17 -8.08 1.50 -2.45
CA GLY A 17 -7.81 1.17 -3.86
C GLY A 17 -7.19 2.33 -4.63
N GLY A 18 -7.67 3.56 -4.40
CA GLY A 18 -7.11 4.77 -4.99
C GLY A 18 -5.69 5.05 -4.50
N ALA A 19 -5.41 4.89 -3.21
CA ALA A 19 -4.07 5.06 -2.65
C ALA A 19 -3.06 4.07 -3.25
N PHE A 20 -3.45 2.79 -3.37
CA PHE A 20 -2.60 1.75 -3.97
C PHE A 20 -2.36 1.97 -5.46
N LEU A 21 -3.40 2.34 -6.23
CA LEU A 21 -3.25 2.69 -7.63
C LEU A 21 -2.31 3.89 -7.81
N TYR A 22 -2.54 4.96 -7.05
CA TYR A 22 -1.72 6.15 -7.13
C TYR A 22 -0.26 5.84 -6.79
N ALA A 23 -0.01 5.16 -5.66
CA ALA A 23 1.34 4.81 -5.22
C ALA A 23 2.06 3.92 -6.24
N GLY A 24 1.36 2.91 -6.76
CA GLY A 24 1.94 2.01 -7.75
C GLY A 24 2.23 2.71 -9.08
N VAL A 25 1.37 3.61 -9.55
CA VAL A 25 1.63 4.39 -10.77
C VAL A 25 2.86 5.29 -10.58
N VAL A 26 2.93 6.03 -9.47
CA VAL A 26 4.06 6.92 -9.17
C VAL A 26 5.38 6.14 -9.13
N LYS A 27 5.42 4.97 -8.49
CA LYS A 27 6.63 4.14 -8.44
C LYS A 27 6.97 3.47 -9.78
N ALA A 28 5.96 3.13 -10.59
CA ALA A 28 6.16 2.53 -11.90
C ALA A 28 6.70 3.53 -12.95
N GLN A 29 6.40 4.83 -12.78
CA GLN A 29 6.88 5.89 -13.69
C GLN A 29 8.39 6.09 -13.60
N ASP A 30 8.98 5.90 -12.42
CA ASP A 30 10.43 6.03 -12.21
C ASP A 30 10.94 4.92 -11.28
N VAL A 31 11.11 3.74 -11.86
CA VAL A 31 11.59 2.54 -11.16
C VAL A 31 13.02 2.73 -10.64
N GLN A 32 13.86 3.50 -11.36
CA GLN A 32 15.24 3.76 -11.02
C GLN A 32 15.33 4.57 -9.73
N THR A 33 14.58 5.68 -9.65
CA THR A 33 14.50 6.49 -8.44
C THR A 33 13.93 5.69 -7.27
N PHE A 34 12.87 4.89 -7.51
CA PHE A 34 12.30 4.04 -6.45
C PHE A 34 13.30 2.97 -5.98
N ALA A 35 14.05 2.33 -6.89
CA ALA A 35 15.09 1.37 -6.55
C ALA A 35 16.21 2.00 -5.71
N GLY A 36 16.56 3.26 -5.98
CA GLY A 36 17.46 4.05 -5.14
C GLY A 36 16.94 4.22 -3.70
N GLY A 37 15.66 4.53 -3.55
CA GLY A 37 14.99 4.59 -2.24
C GLY A 37 14.98 3.24 -1.52
N VAL A 38 14.69 2.14 -2.23
CA VAL A 38 14.75 0.78 -1.68
C VAL A 38 16.18 0.42 -1.24
N ALA A 39 17.19 0.79 -2.04
CA ALA A 39 18.59 0.57 -1.70
C ALA A 39 19.04 1.37 -0.47
N ALA A 40 18.51 2.58 -0.28
CA ALA A 40 18.78 3.42 0.88
C ALA A 40 18.34 2.77 2.20
N TYR A 41 17.32 1.90 2.17
CA TYR A 41 16.91 1.13 3.35
C TYR A 41 17.98 0.13 3.80
N GLN A 42 18.92 -0.27 2.94
CA GLN A 42 19.98 -1.23 3.24
C GLN A 42 19.45 -2.56 3.82
N LEU A 43 18.26 -2.98 3.40
CA LEU A 43 17.65 -4.26 3.82
C LEU A 43 17.98 -5.42 2.88
N LEU A 44 18.23 -5.12 1.60
CA LEU A 44 18.38 -6.10 0.54
C LEU A 44 19.71 -5.92 -0.20
N PRO A 45 20.28 -7.00 -0.77
CA PRO A 45 21.44 -6.89 -1.65
C PRO A 45 21.08 -6.11 -2.91
N PHE A 46 22.10 -5.46 -3.50
CA PHE A 46 21.92 -4.48 -4.57
C PHE A 46 21.10 -4.99 -5.78
N ASN A 47 21.28 -6.25 -6.15
CA ASN A 47 20.56 -6.91 -7.24
C ASN A 47 19.05 -7.10 -6.96
N LEU A 48 18.65 -7.27 -5.70
CA LEU A 48 17.26 -7.45 -5.32
C LEU A 48 16.49 -6.12 -5.22
N ASN A 49 17.19 -5.00 -5.03
CA ASN A 49 16.55 -3.67 -4.96
C ASN A 49 15.78 -3.35 -6.24
N TYR A 50 16.40 -3.57 -7.40
CA TYR A 50 15.76 -3.37 -8.70
C TYR A 50 14.61 -4.34 -8.94
N LEU A 51 14.76 -5.60 -8.53
CA LEU A 51 13.68 -6.59 -8.69
C LEU A 51 12.45 -6.21 -7.87
N VAL A 52 12.64 -5.82 -6.61
CA VAL A 52 11.55 -5.37 -5.74
C VAL A 52 10.95 -4.07 -6.26
N ALA A 53 11.78 -3.11 -6.66
CA ALA A 53 11.33 -1.84 -7.21
C ALA A 53 10.54 -1.99 -8.52
N ALA A 54 10.87 -3.00 -9.34
CA ALA A 54 10.14 -3.29 -10.55
C ALA A 54 8.84 -4.07 -10.29
N ALA A 55 8.83 -5.03 -9.36
CA ALA A 55 7.68 -5.91 -9.14
C ALA A 55 6.59 -5.29 -8.26
N LEU A 56 6.98 -4.56 -7.22
CA LEU A 56 6.08 -4.00 -6.22
C LEU A 56 5.04 -3.03 -6.79
N PRO A 57 5.38 -2.10 -7.70
CA PRO A 57 4.40 -1.18 -8.28
C PRO A 57 3.26 -1.89 -9.01
N TRP A 58 3.55 -2.99 -9.71
CA TRP A 58 2.52 -3.78 -10.39
C TRP A 58 1.59 -4.49 -9.41
N MET A 59 2.12 -5.00 -8.29
CA MET A 59 1.28 -5.59 -7.25
C MET A 59 0.34 -4.53 -6.63
N GLU A 60 0.84 -3.32 -6.42
CA GLU A 60 0.03 -2.21 -5.92
C GLU A 60 -1.06 -1.80 -6.90
N ILE A 61 -0.73 -1.65 -8.18
CA ILE A 61 -1.68 -1.29 -9.24
C ILE A 61 -2.77 -2.37 -9.38
N LEU A 62 -2.39 -3.65 -9.40
CA LEU A 62 -3.33 -4.75 -9.52
C LEU A 62 -4.27 -4.82 -8.31
N ALA A 63 -3.73 -4.74 -7.09
CA ALA A 63 -4.53 -4.74 -5.86
C ALA A 63 -5.47 -3.53 -5.82
N GLY A 64 -4.95 -2.33 -6.12
CA GLY A 64 -5.74 -1.10 -6.14
C GLY A 64 -6.86 -1.13 -7.19
N GLY A 65 -6.56 -1.60 -8.39
CA GLY A 65 -7.53 -1.75 -9.49
C GLY A 65 -8.66 -2.73 -9.13
N LEU A 66 -8.31 -3.88 -8.56
CA LEU A 66 -9.29 -4.87 -8.08
C LEU A 66 -10.20 -4.29 -6.99
N LEU A 67 -9.62 -3.53 -6.04
CA LEU A 67 -10.39 -2.84 -5.00
C LEU A 67 -11.36 -1.81 -5.59
N VAL A 68 -10.93 -1.00 -6.55
CA VAL A 68 -11.75 0.04 -7.20
C VAL A 68 -12.88 -0.57 -8.01
N VAL A 69 -12.60 -1.56 -8.86
CA VAL A 69 -13.58 -2.26 -9.70
C VAL A 69 -14.47 -3.22 -8.91
N ASN A 70 -14.21 -3.40 -7.61
CA ASN A 70 -14.97 -4.26 -6.69
C ASN A 70 -14.83 -5.77 -6.95
N ARG A 71 -13.76 -6.19 -7.64
CA ARG A 71 -13.52 -7.58 -8.04
C ARG A 71 -12.44 -8.21 -7.16
N HIS A 72 -12.60 -9.47 -6.77
CA HIS A 72 -11.67 -10.20 -5.89
C HIS A 72 -11.19 -9.41 -4.66
N VAL A 73 -12.06 -8.59 -4.06
CA VAL A 73 -11.65 -7.62 -3.01
C VAL A 73 -11.09 -8.29 -1.76
N ARG A 74 -11.46 -9.53 -1.42
CA ARG A 74 -10.84 -10.24 -0.30
C ARG A 74 -9.35 -10.49 -0.57
N ALA A 75 -9.04 -11.03 -1.75
CA ALA A 75 -7.65 -11.24 -2.18
C ALA A 75 -6.90 -9.91 -2.30
N ALA A 76 -7.51 -8.89 -2.91
CA ALA A 76 -6.89 -7.57 -3.05
C ALA A 76 -6.66 -6.87 -1.71
N ALA A 77 -7.59 -7.00 -0.75
CA ALA A 77 -7.42 -6.46 0.61
C ALA A 77 -6.34 -7.21 1.40
N LEU A 78 -6.20 -8.53 1.22
CA LEU A 78 -5.10 -9.30 1.82
C LEU A 78 -3.75 -8.85 1.26
N VAL A 79 -3.64 -8.71 -0.06
CA VAL A 79 -2.42 -8.19 -0.70
C VAL A 79 -2.11 -6.78 -0.20
N ALA A 80 -3.10 -5.89 -0.15
CA ALA A 80 -2.92 -4.54 0.38
C ALA A 80 -2.48 -4.54 1.85
N THR A 81 -3.04 -5.42 2.67
CA THR A 81 -2.65 -5.57 4.08
C THR A 81 -1.21 -6.06 4.21
N ALA A 82 -0.81 -7.07 3.43
CA ALA A 82 0.54 -7.62 3.44
C ALA A 82 1.57 -6.58 2.97
N LEU A 83 1.29 -5.87 1.87
CA LEU A 83 2.17 -4.83 1.35
C LEU A 83 2.30 -3.66 2.32
N THR A 84 1.19 -3.18 2.89
CA THR A 84 1.23 -2.09 3.88
C THR A 84 1.99 -2.52 5.14
N GLY A 85 1.76 -3.74 5.64
CA GLY A 85 2.47 -4.28 6.79
C GLY A 85 3.99 -4.39 6.54
N LEU A 86 4.38 -4.79 5.32
CA LEU A 86 5.79 -4.80 4.91
C LEU A 86 6.38 -3.38 4.92
N PHE A 87 5.71 -2.39 4.34
CA PHE A 87 6.17 -0.99 4.37
C PHE A 87 6.32 -0.45 5.79
N ILE A 88 5.35 -0.73 6.68
CA ILE A 88 5.42 -0.37 8.10
C ILE A 88 6.66 -0.98 8.75
N ALA A 89 6.94 -2.26 8.51
CA ALA A 89 8.11 -2.93 9.07
C ALA A 89 9.43 -2.32 8.57
N VAL A 90 9.50 -1.98 7.28
CA VAL A 90 10.66 -1.31 6.67
C VAL A 90 10.85 0.09 7.28
N LEU A 91 9.80 0.90 7.35
CA LEU A 91 9.85 2.24 7.94
C LEU A 91 10.21 2.21 9.42
N ALA A 92 9.66 1.27 10.18
CA ALA A 92 10.02 1.07 11.58
C ALA A 92 11.51 0.72 11.74
N SER A 93 12.06 -0.10 10.85
CA SER A 93 13.51 -0.40 10.81
C SER A 93 14.35 0.83 10.53
N VAL A 94 13.94 1.66 9.56
CA VAL A 94 14.61 2.93 9.21
C VAL A 94 14.64 3.88 10.40
N ILE A 95 13.50 4.07 11.08
CA ILE A 95 13.38 4.92 12.27
C ILE A 95 14.25 4.37 13.41
N ALA A 96 14.22 3.07 13.67
CA ALA A 96 15.02 2.44 14.72
C ALA A 96 16.54 2.53 14.47
N ARG A 97 16.95 2.57 13.20
CA ARG A 97 18.36 2.72 12.79
C ARG A 97 18.80 4.18 12.67
N GLY A 98 17.89 5.14 12.80
CA GLY A 98 18.18 6.57 12.65
C GLY A 98 18.66 6.95 11.25
N LEU A 99 18.24 6.22 10.21
CA LEU A 99 18.61 6.55 8.83
C LEU A 99 17.79 7.76 8.37
N GLU A 100 18.48 8.84 8.00
CA GLU A 100 17.85 10.01 7.37
C GLU A 100 17.56 9.69 5.89
N ILE A 101 16.39 9.10 5.64
CA ILE A 101 15.93 8.73 4.29
C ILE A 101 14.67 9.53 3.97
N ASP A 102 14.70 10.23 2.84
CA ASP A 102 13.51 10.82 2.25
C ASP A 102 12.56 9.71 1.81
N CYS A 103 11.50 9.48 2.60
CA CYS A 103 10.47 8.48 2.34
C CYS A 103 9.50 8.92 1.22
N GLY A 104 10.02 9.63 0.22
CA GLY A 104 9.35 10.33 -0.87
C GLY A 104 8.48 9.40 -1.71
N CYS A 105 7.29 9.11 -1.19
CA CYS A 105 6.21 8.39 -1.86
C CYS A 105 5.37 9.36 -2.72
N PHE A 106 5.58 10.67 -2.55
CA PHE A 106 5.04 11.76 -3.36
C PHE A 106 6.24 12.61 -3.79
N ALA A 107 6.20 13.16 -5.00
CA ALA A 107 7.27 13.91 -5.69
C ALA A 107 8.30 14.61 -4.79
N ALA A 108 9.54 14.73 -5.29
CA ALA A 108 10.70 15.42 -4.68
C ALA A 108 10.47 16.88 -4.19
N ALA A 109 9.23 17.39 -4.21
CA ALA A 109 8.80 18.68 -3.72
C ALA A 109 8.31 18.69 -2.26
N ASP A 110 7.99 17.54 -1.63
CA ASP A 110 7.55 17.50 -0.22
C ASP A 110 8.26 16.39 0.58
N PRO A 111 9.32 16.69 1.35
CA PRO A 111 9.97 15.72 2.22
C PRO A 111 8.98 15.27 3.30
N THR A 112 8.42 14.08 3.11
CA THR A 112 7.51 13.45 4.08
C THR A 112 8.36 12.74 5.12
N SER A 113 8.18 13.09 6.40
CA SER A 113 8.96 12.46 7.46
C SER A 113 8.63 10.97 7.59
N PRO A 114 9.58 10.11 8.00
CA PRO A 114 9.32 8.69 8.24
C PRO A 114 8.14 8.45 9.18
N TRP A 115 7.94 9.34 10.16
CA TRP A 115 6.79 9.31 11.07
C TRP A 115 5.46 9.58 10.37
N GLN A 116 5.39 10.56 9.47
CA GLN A 116 4.19 10.84 8.70
C GLN A 116 3.84 9.66 7.77
N ALA A 117 4.86 9.06 7.15
CA ALA A 117 4.70 7.86 6.33
C ALA A 117 4.14 6.70 7.17
N LEU A 118 4.68 6.48 8.38
CA LEU A 118 4.21 5.43 9.28
C LEU A 118 2.74 5.62 9.69
N VAL A 119 2.34 6.85 10.04
CA VAL A 119 0.94 7.17 10.41
C VAL A 119 0.00 6.91 9.23
N ARG A 120 0.36 7.36 8.02
CA ARG A 120 -0.41 7.10 6.80
C ARG A 120 -0.57 5.60 6.57
N ASP A 121 0.50 4.83 6.69
CA ASP A 121 0.46 3.39 6.44
C ASP A 121 -0.37 2.68 7.51
N PHE A 122 -0.33 3.11 8.77
CA PHE A 122 -1.25 2.64 9.81
C PHE A 122 -2.72 2.90 9.47
N LEU A 123 -3.05 4.10 8.96
CA LEU A 123 -4.41 4.42 8.54
C LEU A 123 -4.88 3.54 7.36
N LEU A 124 -3.99 3.31 6.40
CA LEU A 124 -4.25 2.39 5.27
C LEU A 124 -4.44 0.95 5.75
N LEU A 125 -3.66 0.50 6.73
CA LEU A 125 -3.78 -0.82 7.32
C LEU A 125 -5.14 -1.01 8.02
N VAL A 126 -5.58 -0.01 8.80
CA VAL A 126 -6.92 -0.01 9.42
C VAL A 126 -8.02 -0.04 8.36
N ALA A 127 -7.90 0.75 7.30
CA ALA A 127 -8.85 0.75 6.20
C ALA A 127 -8.91 -0.62 5.49
N ALA A 128 -7.76 -1.25 5.23
CA ALA A 128 -7.68 -2.58 4.64
C ALA A 128 -8.33 -3.65 5.52
N HIS A 129 -8.04 -3.61 6.82
CA HIS A 129 -8.64 -4.51 7.80
C HIS A 129 -10.17 -4.34 7.87
N MET A 130 -10.66 -3.11 7.90
CA MET A 130 -12.11 -2.83 7.86
C MET A 130 -12.76 -3.35 6.58
N VAL A 131 -12.14 -3.15 5.41
CA VAL A 131 -12.64 -3.67 4.13
C VAL A 131 -12.71 -5.20 4.14
N PHE A 132 -11.69 -5.86 4.70
CA PHE A 132 -11.65 -7.32 4.81
C PHE A 132 -12.76 -7.86 5.73
N HIS A 133 -12.92 -7.29 6.93
CA HIS A 133 -13.93 -7.71 7.89
C HIS A 133 -15.36 -7.41 7.44
N LEU A 134 -15.61 -6.23 6.87
CA LEU A 134 -16.94 -5.84 6.41
C LEU A 134 -17.37 -6.64 5.17
N ARG A 135 -16.43 -7.06 4.30
CA ARG A 135 -16.75 -7.93 3.17
C ARG A 135 -16.89 -9.40 3.56
N GLY A 136 -16.21 -9.86 4.61
CA GLY A 136 -16.43 -11.19 5.18
C GLY A 136 -17.88 -11.46 5.60
N ILE A 137 -18.66 -10.39 5.83
CA ILE A 137 -20.09 -10.44 6.17
C ILE A 137 -20.98 -10.71 4.94
N ASP A 138 -20.53 -10.43 3.70
CA ASP A 138 -21.30 -10.63 2.46
C ASP A 138 -20.58 -11.59 1.47
N PRO A 139 -20.61 -12.92 1.69
CA PRO A 139 -19.91 -13.91 0.84
C PRO A 139 -20.51 -14.09 -0.57
N GLN A 140 -21.73 -13.60 -0.84
CA GLN A 140 -22.55 -14.06 -1.98
C GLN A 140 -22.16 -13.52 -3.37
N ARG A 141 -21.11 -12.69 -3.50
CA ARG A 141 -20.68 -12.11 -4.80
C ARG A 141 -19.39 -12.71 -5.39
N GLU A 142 -18.78 -13.72 -4.76
CA GLU A 142 -17.59 -14.40 -5.30
C GLU A 142 -17.93 -15.55 -6.29
N THR A 143 -19.18 -16.00 -6.32
CA THR A 143 -19.64 -17.16 -7.13
C THR A 143 -20.43 -16.78 -8.39
N SER A 144 -20.52 -15.50 -8.75
CA SER A 144 -21.22 -15.00 -9.94
C SER A 144 -20.28 -14.47 -11.01
#